data_AF-A0AAV0ZGD4-F1
#
_entry.id   AF-A0AAV0ZGD4-F1
#
_cell.length_a   1.000
_cell.length_b   1.000
_cell.length_c   1.000
_cell.angle_alpha   90.00
_cell.angle_beta   90.00
_cell.angle_gamma   90.00
#
_symmetry.space_group_name_H-M   'P 1'
#
loop_
_entity.id
_entity.type
_entity.pdbx_description
1 polymer ?
#
loop_
_entity_poly.entity_id
_entity_poly.type
_entity_poly.pdbx_seq_one_letter_code
_entity_poly.pdbx_strand_id
1 'polypeptide(L)'
;MNRLWSLEVVFLLCVTCCYAVKVVDVDIICNSATNHSFCSNLLNSKIGGNKDLVSLTEYSIDVLRGNVSNTVNLINKLIEQNGGNFNLTYHYNMCLIHFDITKGALGSVEYAEELFKMRNYLAMIPTMESIVFNAWECLSGDTPSDPPYHDTSLLPVYADVVMLVANVVLSILKYLTQA
;
A
#
# COMPACT_ATOMS: atom_id res chain seq x y z
N MET A 1 -2.68 -59.49 14.96
CA MET A 1 -1.75 -58.40 14.60
C MET A 1 -2.41 -57.60 13.50
N ASN A 2 -2.99 -56.41 13.75
CA ASN A 2 -3.47 -55.46 12.72
C ASN A 2 -4.07 -54.19 13.36
N ARG A 3 -3.35 -53.55 14.31
CA ARG A 3 -3.85 -52.34 14.99
C ARG A 3 -2.81 -51.23 15.18
N LEU A 4 -1.71 -51.30 14.43
CA LEU A 4 -0.62 -50.31 14.48
C LEU A 4 -0.52 -49.46 13.21
N TRP A 5 -1.09 -49.91 12.08
CA TRP A 5 -0.96 -49.24 10.79
C TRP A 5 -1.78 -47.93 10.67
N SER A 6 -2.79 -47.74 11.52
CA SER A 6 -3.67 -46.55 11.45
C SER A 6 -3.10 -45.31 12.14
N LEU A 7 -2.17 -45.48 13.10
CA LEU A 7 -1.60 -44.36 13.86
C LEU A 7 -0.46 -43.65 13.10
N GLU A 8 0.33 -44.39 12.32
CA GLU A 8 1.41 -43.82 11.51
C GLU A 8 0.88 -42.96 10.35
N VAL A 9 -0.27 -43.34 9.76
CA VAL A 9 -0.91 -42.56 8.68
C VAL A 9 -1.49 -41.24 9.20
N VAL A 10 -2.03 -41.21 10.42
CA VAL A 10 -2.56 -39.97 11.04
C VAL A 10 -1.42 -39.00 11.39
N PHE A 11 -0.25 -39.51 11.78
CA PHE A 11 0.90 -38.66 12.10
C PHE A 11 1.49 -37.99 10.84
N LEU A 12 1.52 -38.70 9.71
CA LEU A 12 2.02 -38.16 8.43
C LEU A 12 1.15 -37.03 7.85
N LEU A 13 -0.18 -37.10 8.02
CA LEU A 13 -1.11 -36.06 7.55
C LEU A 13 -1.10 -34.78 8.41
N CYS A 14 -0.60 -34.87 9.64
CA CYS A 14 -0.53 -33.73 10.56
C CYS A 14 0.68 -32.81 10.28
N VAL A 15 1.71 -33.33 9.60
CA VAL A 15 2.96 -32.58 9.30
C VAL A 15 2.77 -31.57 8.17
N THR A 16 1.81 -31.78 7.27
CA THR A 16 1.52 -30.85 6.16
C THR A 16 0.69 -29.62 6.53
N CYS A 17 0.23 -29.50 7.78
CA CYS A 17 -0.54 -28.32 8.22
C CYS A 17 0.34 -27.13 8.60
N CYS A 18 1.65 -27.31 8.77
CA CYS A 18 2.57 -26.21 9.03
C CYS A 18 3.03 -25.63 7.69
N TYR A 19 2.16 -24.84 7.03
CA TYR A 19 2.65 -23.87 6.06
C TYR A 19 3.63 -22.97 6.80
N ALA A 20 4.92 -23.24 6.66
CA ALA A 20 5.97 -22.37 7.17
C ALA A 20 5.76 -21.01 6.51
N VAL A 21 5.28 -20.02 7.29
CA VAL A 21 5.12 -18.68 6.78
C VAL A 21 6.50 -18.22 6.33
N LYS A 22 6.65 -17.97 5.03
CA LYS A 22 7.94 -17.65 4.41
C LYS A 22 8.42 -16.33 5.02
N VAL A 23 9.35 -16.42 5.97
CA VAL A 23 10.05 -15.24 6.48
C VAL A 23 11.06 -14.88 5.40
N VAL A 24 10.75 -13.83 4.64
CA VAL A 24 11.65 -13.27 3.65
C VAL A 24 12.36 -12.09 4.30
N ASP A 25 13.67 -12.01 4.10
CA ASP A 25 14.48 -10.89 4.60
C ASP A 25 13.95 -9.56 4.04
N VAL A 26 13.87 -8.54 4.88
CA VAL A 26 13.46 -7.19 4.49
C VAL A 26 14.35 -6.66 3.36
N ASP A 27 15.64 -6.95 3.40
CA ASP A 27 16.56 -6.51 2.34
C ASP A 27 16.25 -7.18 1.00
N ILE A 28 15.81 -8.45 1.02
CA ILE A 28 15.36 -9.15 -0.20
C ILE A 28 14.10 -8.48 -0.76
N ILE A 29 13.12 -8.16 0.11
CA ILE A 29 11.88 -7.48 -0.30
C ILE A 29 12.19 -6.13 -0.94
N CYS A 30 13.04 -5.34 -0.27
CA CYS A 30 13.33 -3.96 -0.64
C CYS A 30 14.29 -3.81 -1.81
N ASN A 31 15.00 -4.86 -2.22
CA ASN A 31 15.90 -4.83 -3.38
C ASN A 31 15.17 -4.47 -4.70
N SER A 32 13.87 -4.71 -4.78
CA SER A 32 13.05 -4.38 -5.96
C SER A 32 12.25 -3.07 -5.82
N ALA A 33 12.39 -2.36 -4.70
CA ALA A 33 11.66 -1.13 -4.43
C ALA A 33 12.37 0.07 -5.06
N THR A 34 11.59 1.03 -5.60
CA THR A 34 12.11 2.27 -6.18
C THR A 34 12.98 3.06 -5.20
N ASN A 35 12.65 3.02 -3.90
CA ASN A 35 13.45 3.60 -2.84
C ASN A 35 13.76 2.55 -1.77
N HIS A 36 14.94 1.94 -1.89
CA HIS A 36 15.40 0.90 -0.97
C HIS A 36 15.42 1.39 0.49
N SER A 37 16.00 2.56 0.75
CA SER A 37 16.13 3.08 2.12
C SER A 37 14.77 3.34 2.75
N PHE A 38 13.82 3.91 2.00
CA PHE A 38 12.46 4.10 2.48
C PHE A 38 11.79 2.77 2.82
N CYS A 39 11.89 1.80 1.90
CA CYS A 39 11.34 0.45 2.10
C CYS A 39 11.90 -0.21 3.36
N SER A 40 13.23 -0.28 3.50
CA SER A 40 13.87 -0.92 4.64
C SER A 40 13.52 -0.20 5.94
N ASN A 41 13.46 1.13 5.94
CA ASN A 41 13.07 1.90 7.13
C ASN A 41 11.63 1.61 7.55
N LEU A 42 10.69 1.61 6.59
CA LEU A 42 9.28 1.32 6.85
C LEU A 42 9.10 -0.10 7.41
N LEU A 43 9.65 -1.12 6.75
CA LEU A 43 9.45 -2.51 7.19
C LEU A 43 10.16 -2.79 8.53
N ASN A 44 11.28 -2.11 8.80
CA ASN A 44 11.94 -2.22 10.09
C ASN A 44 11.28 -1.44 11.22
N SER A 45 10.48 -0.40 10.92
CA SER A 45 9.72 0.34 11.94
C SER A 45 8.51 -0.40 12.49
N LYS A 46 8.15 -1.55 11.93
CA LYS A 46 7.16 -2.44 12.56
C LYS A 46 7.69 -2.95 13.91
N ILE A 47 7.15 -2.40 14.99
CA ILE A 47 7.49 -2.78 16.38
C ILE A 47 6.68 -4.02 16.77
N GLY A 48 7.37 -5.04 17.32
CA GLY A 48 6.74 -6.22 17.89
C GLY A 48 6.08 -7.18 16.89
N GLY A 49 5.82 -8.40 17.37
CA GLY A 49 5.15 -9.46 16.60
C GLY A 49 6.03 -10.13 15.54
N ASN A 50 5.42 -11.05 14.79
CA ASN A 50 6.05 -11.68 13.63
C ASN A 50 6.36 -10.62 12.56
N LYS A 51 7.44 -10.82 11.80
CA LYS A 51 7.81 -10.03 10.60
C LYS A 51 7.65 -10.87 9.34
N ASP A 52 6.65 -11.74 9.34
CA ASP A 52 6.30 -12.49 8.16
C ASP A 52 5.63 -11.60 7.10
N LEU A 53 5.60 -12.06 5.85
CA LEU A 53 5.06 -11.30 4.73
C LEU A 53 3.62 -10.80 4.95
N VAL A 54 2.76 -11.58 5.61
CA VAL A 54 1.36 -11.21 5.86
C VAL A 54 1.32 -10.06 6.87
N SER A 55 2.05 -10.19 7.97
CA SER A 55 2.14 -9.16 9.01
C SER A 55 2.80 -7.86 8.54
N LEU A 56 3.77 -7.95 7.63
CA LEU A 56 4.40 -6.78 7.00
C LEU A 56 3.46 -6.10 6.00
N THR A 57 2.65 -6.89 5.28
CA THR A 57 1.63 -6.37 4.36
C THR A 57 0.55 -5.62 5.13
N GLU A 58 -0.01 -6.23 6.18
CA GLU A 58 -1.02 -5.60 7.04
C GLU A 58 -0.52 -4.26 7.61
N TYR A 59 0.65 -4.28 8.24
CA TYR A 59 1.28 -3.07 8.76
C TYR A 59 1.47 -1.98 7.70
N SER A 60 1.92 -2.35 6.50
CA SER A 60 2.16 -1.38 5.43
C SER A 60 0.85 -0.79 4.88
N ILE A 61 -0.24 -1.58 4.85
CA ILE A 61 -1.58 -1.10 4.48
C ILE A 61 -2.10 -0.11 5.54
N ASP A 62 -1.92 -0.39 6.83
CA ASP A 62 -2.32 0.53 7.90
C ASP A 62 -1.58 1.87 7.79
N VAL A 63 -0.26 1.82 7.54
CA VAL A 63 0.54 3.03 7.28
C VAL A 63 0.06 3.76 6.03
N LEU A 64 -0.29 3.02 4.97
CA LEU A 64 -0.83 3.61 3.74
C LEU A 64 -2.16 4.33 3.99
N ARG A 65 -3.10 3.68 4.70
CA ARG A 65 -4.39 4.27 5.08
C ARG A 65 -4.20 5.57 5.85
N GLY A 66 -3.28 5.58 6.81
CA GLY A 66 -2.93 6.77 7.58
C GLY A 66 -2.39 7.91 6.69
N ASN A 67 -1.46 7.62 5.80
CA ASN A 67 -0.89 8.62 4.89
C ASN A 67 -1.91 9.16 3.88
N VAL A 68 -2.76 8.30 3.31
CA VAL A 68 -3.84 8.71 2.41
C VAL A 68 -4.84 9.62 3.14
N SER A 69 -5.28 9.23 4.34
CA SER A 69 -6.20 10.04 5.16
C SER A 69 -5.60 11.39 5.53
N ASN A 70 -4.32 11.42 5.90
CA ASN A 70 -3.60 12.66 6.18
C ASN A 70 -3.48 13.56 4.95
N THR A 71 -3.30 12.97 3.77
CA THR A 71 -3.24 13.69 2.49
C THR A 71 -4.59 14.30 2.14
N VAL A 72 -5.70 13.55 2.27
CA VAL A 72 -7.07 14.08 2.12
C VAL A 72 -7.31 15.27 3.05
N ASN A 73 -6.92 15.15 4.32
CA ASN A 73 -7.06 16.23 5.31
C ASN A 73 -6.23 17.46 4.95
N LEU A 74 -5.02 17.26 4.41
CA LEU A 74 -4.17 18.36 3.92
C LEU A 74 -4.81 19.06 2.72
N ILE A 75 -5.30 18.30 1.75
CA ILE A 75 -5.96 18.85 0.55
C ILE A 75 -7.16 19.71 0.95
N ASN A 76 -8.03 19.22 1.85
CA ASN A 76 -9.17 20.00 2.34
C ASN A 76 -8.75 21.32 3.00
N LYS A 77 -7.70 21.31 3.83
CA LYS A 77 -7.15 22.53 4.43
C LYS A 77 -6.61 23.50 3.37
N LEU A 78 -5.93 22.99 2.35
CA LEU A 78 -5.38 23.80 1.27
C LEU A 78 -6.49 24.46 0.44
N ILE A 79 -7.60 23.76 0.19
CA ILE A 79 -8.80 24.32 -0.46
C ILE A 79 -9.38 25.47 0.39
N GLU A 80 -9.59 25.24 1.69
CA GLU A 80 -10.14 26.25 2.60
C GLU A 80 -9.26 27.52 2.67
N GLN A 81 -7.93 27.33 2.75
CA GLN A 81 -6.97 28.42 2.87
C GLN A 81 -6.82 29.24 1.59
N ASN A 82 -7.11 28.64 0.43
CA ASN A 82 -6.84 29.25 -0.88
C ASN A 82 -8.10 29.60 -1.67
N GLY A 83 -9.27 29.66 -1.04
CA GLY A 83 -10.56 29.91 -1.73
C GLY A 83 -10.64 31.20 -2.56
N GLY A 84 -9.74 32.17 -2.33
CA GLY A 84 -9.60 33.37 -3.18
C GLY A 84 -8.75 33.20 -4.44
N ASN A 85 -7.98 32.11 -4.55
CA ASN A 85 -7.15 31.79 -5.70
C ASN A 85 -7.75 30.61 -6.47
N PHE A 86 -8.36 30.93 -7.60
CA PHE A 86 -9.04 29.95 -8.47
C PHE A 86 -8.11 28.82 -8.92
N ASN A 87 -6.89 29.13 -9.35
CA ASN A 87 -5.96 28.12 -9.88
C ASN A 87 -5.51 27.14 -8.80
N LEU A 88 -5.16 27.63 -7.60
CA LEU A 88 -4.80 26.78 -6.46
C LEU A 88 -6.00 25.91 -6.04
N THR A 89 -7.17 26.53 -5.91
CA THR A 89 -8.38 25.82 -5.50
C THR A 89 -8.77 24.76 -6.52
N TYR A 90 -8.67 25.04 -7.82
CA TYR A 90 -8.92 24.08 -8.87
C TYR A 90 -7.96 22.89 -8.79
N HIS A 91 -6.66 23.16 -8.71
CA HIS A 91 -5.64 22.10 -8.56
C HIS A 91 -5.92 21.19 -7.35
N TYR A 92 -6.18 21.78 -6.18
CA TYR A 92 -6.46 20.98 -4.98
C TYR A 92 -7.77 20.21 -5.04
N ASN A 93 -8.81 20.74 -5.70
CA ASN A 93 -10.04 19.97 -5.93
C ASN A 93 -9.80 18.78 -6.87
N MET A 94 -8.96 18.93 -7.90
CA MET A 94 -8.59 17.80 -8.76
C MET A 94 -7.81 16.75 -7.97
N CYS A 95 -6.82 17.16 -7.17
CA CYS A 95 -6.15 16.25 -6.24
C CYS A 95 -7.11 15.58 -5.25
N LEU A 96 -8.14 16.27 -4.78
CA LEU A 96 -9.12 15.68 -3.86
C LEU A 96 -9.86 14.52 -4.50
N ILE A 97 -10.26 14.62 -5.77
CA ILE A 97 -10.91 13.52 -6.52
C ILE A 97 -10.00 12.29 -6.55
N HIS A 98 -8.70 12.48 -6.83
CA HIS A 98 -7.72 11.41 -6.86
C HIS A 98 -7.43 10.78 -5.49
N PHE A 99 -7.73 11.48 -4.41
CA PHE A 99 -7.55 10.96 -3.04
C PHE A 99 -8.86 10.54 -2.37
N ASP A 100 -10.01 10.76 -3.00
CA ASP A 100 -11.32 10.52 -2.37
C ASP A 100 -11.66 9.03 -2.18
N ILE A 101 -12.79 8.79 -1.52
CA ILE A 101 -13.30 7.46 -1.23
C ILE A 101 -14.07 6.80 -2.38
N THR A 102 -14.53 7.57 -3.37
CA THR A 102 -15.40 7.05 -4.44
C THR A 102 -14.63 6.55 -5.64
N LYS A 103 -13.54 7.22 -5.99
CA LYS A 103 -12.71 6.96 -7.17
C LYS A 103 -11.21 7.02 -6.86
N GLY A 104 -10.83 7.65 -5.75
CA GLY A 104 -9.45 7.91 -5.43
C GLY A 104 -8.73 6.83 -4.62
N ALA A 105 -7.57 7.24 -4.12
CA ALA A 105 -6.66 6.42 -3.33
C ALA A 105 -7.31 5.89 -2.05
N LEU A 106 -8.18 6.65 -1.37
CA LEU A 106 -8.80 6.18 -0.12
C LEU A 106 -9.74 5.01 -0.38
N GLY A 107 -10.58 5.09 -1.40
CA GLY A 107 -11.45 3.97 -1.80
C GLY A 107 -10.64 2.74 -2.22
N SER A 108 -9.53 2.96 -2.93
CA SER A 108 -8.61 1.89 -3.33
C SER A 108 -7.93 1.22 -2.11
N VAL A 109 -7.58 1.98 -1.08
CA VAL A 109 -7.04 1.42 0.18
C VAL A 109 -8.07 0.54 0.88
N GLU A 110 -9.33 0.99 0.98
CA GLU A 110 -10.39 0.19 1.61
C GLU A 110 -10.62 -1.12 0.87
N TYR A 111 -10.64 -1.06 -0.46
CA TYR A 111 -10.75 -2.27 -1.26
C TYR A 111 -9.53 -3.20 -1.09
N ALA A 112 -8.32 -2.64 -0.98
CA ALA A 112 -7.14 -3.43 -0.71
C ALA A 112 -7.17 -4.14 0.66
N GLU A 113 -7.70 -3.50 1.69
CA GLU A 113 -7.91 -4.12 3.00
C GLU A 113 -8.89 -5.30 2.93
N GLU A 114 -9.96 -5.18 2.13
CA GLU A 114 -10.90 -6.28 1.89
C GLU A 114 -10.23 -7.45 1.18
N LEU A 115 -9.50 -7.16 0.10
CA LEU A 115 -8.74 -8.17 -0.64
C LEU A 115 -7.68 -8.86 0.24
N PHE A 116 -7.01 -8.10 1.11
CA PHE A 116 -6.05 -8.63 2.08
C PHE A 116 -6.71 -9.62 3.03
N LYS A 117 -7.88 -9.28 3.61
CA LYS A 117 -8.66 -10.17 4.48
C LYS A 117 -9.08 -11.45 3.74
N MET A 118 -9.38 -11.35 2.44
CA MET A 118 -9.69 -12.49 1.57
C MET A 118 -8.45 -13.26 1.10
N ARG A 119 -7.24 -12.82 1.46
CA ARG A 119 -5.95 -13.34 0.96
C ARG A 119 -5.83 -13.30 -0.56
N ASN A 120 -6.54 -12.40 -1.22
CA ASN A 120 -6.54 -12.24 -2.67
C ASN A 120 -5.40 -11.29 -3.11
N TYR A 121 -4.16 -11.73 -2.88
CA TYR A 121 -2.97 -10.91 -3.13
C TYR A 121 -2.77 -10.55 -4.61
N LEU A 122 -3.22 -11.41 -5.52
CA LEU A 122 -3.16 -11.13 -6.97
C LEU A 122 -4.05 -9.94 -7.35
N ALA A 123 -5.27 -9.88 -6.81
CA ALA A 123 -6.15 -8.74 -7.04
C ALA A 123 -5.70 -7.47 -6.30
N MET A 124 -4.91 -7.58 -5.23
CA MET A 124 -4.34 -6.41 -4.55
C MET A 124 -3.30 -5.66 -5.38
N ILE A 125 -2.60 -6.33 -6.29
CA ILE A 125 -1.57 -5.70 -7.14
C ILE A 125 -2.15 -4.53 -7.95
N PRO A 126 -3.16 -4.73 -8.83
CA PRO A 126 -3.73 -3.61 -9.59
C PRO A 126 -4.39 -2.55 -8.69
N THR A 127 -4.89 -2.93 -7.51
CA THR A 127 -5.43 -1.96 -6.54
C THR A 127 -4.32 -1.07 -5.96
N MET A 128 -3.14 -1.62 -5.64
CA MET A 128 -1.99 -0.83 -5.19
C MET A 128 -1.41 0.04 -6.31
N GLU A 129 -1.37 -0.46 -7.54
CA GLU A 129 -0.98 0.33 -8.72
C GLU A 129 -1.93 1.52 -8.94
N SER A 130 -3.25 1.32 -8.75
CA SER A 130 -4.24 2.41 -8.78
C SER A 130 -3.94 3.50 -7.74
N ILE A 131 -3.52 3.15 -6.52
CA ILE A 131 -3.16 4.13 -5.49
C ILE A 131 -1.94 4.95 -5.92
N VAL A 132 -0.91 4.30 -6.47
CA VAL A 132 0.28 4.98 -7.00
C VAL A 132 -0.12 5.93 -8.14
N PHE A 133 -0.99 5.47 -9.04
CA PHE A 133 -1.44 6.24 -10.19
C PHE A 133 -2.24 7.49 -9.77
N ASN A 134 -3.21 7.35 -8.87
CA ASN A 134 -3.98 8.47 -8.32
C ASN A 134 -3.07 9.53 -7.66
N ALA A 135 -2.10 9.09 -6.86
CA ALA A 135 -1.16 10.01 -6.23
C ALA A 135 -0.28 10.73 -7.27
N TRP A 136 0.12 10.03 -8.34
CA TRP A 136 0.86 10.61 -9.45
C TRP A 136 0.04 11.61 -10.27
N GLU A 137 -1.24 11.34 -10.56
CA GLU A 137 -2.14 12.26 -11.29
C GLU A 137 -2.36 13.55 -10.51
N CYS A 138 -2.48 13.49 -9.18
CA CYS A 138 -2.50 14.70 -8.36
C CYS A 138 -1.25 15.57 -8.56
N LEU A 139 -0.06 14.98 -8.70
CA LEU A 139 1.20 15.71 -8.85
C LEU A 139 1.47 16.20 -10.27
N SER A 140 1.08 15.40 -11.25
CA SER A 140 1.49 15.59 -12.65
C SER A 140 0.37 16.16 -13.53
N GLY A 141 -0.87 16.18 -13.04
CA GLY A 141 -2.06 16.45 -13.84
C GLY A 141 -2.61 15.17 -14.49
N ASP A 142 -3.84 15.27 -15.01
CA ASP A 142 -4.59 14.14 -15.57
C ASP A 142 -4.13 13.80 -17.00
N THR A 143 -3.47 14.74 -17.69
CA THR A 143 -3.01 14.56 -19.07
C THR A 143 -1.56 14.99 -19.25
N PRO A 144 -0.80 14.37 -20.19
CA PRO A 144 0.57 14.81 -20.51
C PRO A 144 0.67 16.25 -21.06
N SER A 145 -0.47 16.82 -21.49
CA SER A 145 -0.58 18.20 -21.93
C SER A 145 -0.82 19.20 -20.80
N ASP A 146 -1.19 18.73 -19.61
CA ASP A 146 -1.38 19.61 -18.48
C ASP A 146 -0.02 20.16 -18.05
N PRO A 147 0.13 21.49 -17.92
CA PRO A 147 1.36 22.04 -17.40
C PRO A 147 1.52 21.59 -15.95
N PRO A 148 2.70 21.08 -15.55
CA PRO A 148 2.92 20.68 -14.17
C PRO A 148 2.67 21.89 -13.27
N TYR A 149 1.72 21.73 -12.33
CA TYR A 149 1.41 22.79 -11.37
C TYR A 149 2.54 22.88 -10.36
N HIS A 150 3.21 24.03 -10.27
CA HIS A 150 4.26 24.22 -9.27
C HIS A 150 3.63 24.48 -7.90
N ASP A 151 3.24 23.39 -7.23
CA ASP A 151 2.75 23.44 -5.87
C ASP A 151 3.91 23.57 -4.88
N THR A 152 3.93 24.68 -4.14
CA THR A 152 4.92 24.96 -3.09
C THR A 152 4.46 24.53 -1.70
N SER A 153 3.28 23.91 -1.58
CA SER A 153 2.73 23.39 -0.33
C SER A 153 3.42 22.07 0.09
N LEU A 154 2.90 21.43 1.14
CA LEU A 154 3.35 20.10 1.56
C LEU A 154 2.69 18.96 0.77
N LEU A 155 1.70 19.25 -0.08
CA LEU A 155 0.96 18.23 -0.81
C LEU A 155 1.88 17.35 -1.68
N PRO A 156 2.89 17.88 -2.39
CA PRO A 156 3.81 17.03 -3.14
C PRO A 156 4.53 15.99 -2.30
N VAL A 157 4.94 16.36 -1.09
CA VAL A 157 5.60 15.46 -0.15
C VAL A 157 4.65 14.39 0.36
N TYR A 158 3.40 14.77 0.68
CA TYR A 158 2.40 13.84 1.20
C TYR A 158 1.99 12.80 0.15
N ALA A 159 1.76 13.23 -1.09
CA ALA A 159 1.44 12.33 -2.19
C ALA A 159 2.61 11.40 -2.55
N ASP A 160 3.86 11.90 -2.56
CA ASP A 160 5.04 11.06 -2.79
C ASP A 160 5.18 9.96 -1.72
N VAL A 161 4.95 10.29 -0.44
CA VAL A 161 4.95 9.28 0.63
C VAL A 161 3.88 8.22 0.39
N VAL A 162 2.68 8.58 -0.07
CA VAL A 162 1.64 7.60 -0.42
C VAL A 162 2.11 6.67 -1.53
N MET A 163 2.73 7.20 -2.59
CA MET A 163 3.32 6.39 -3.67
C MET A 163 4.41 5.45 -3.14
N LEU A 164 5.31 5.95 -2.29
CA LEU A 164 6.40 5.16 -1.73
C LEU A 164 5.87 4.01 -0.88
N VAL A 165 4.90 4.25 0.01
CA VAL A 165 4.31 3.18 0.84
C VAL A 165 3.58 2.15 -0.03
N ALA A 166 2.77 2.57 -1.01
CA ALA A 166 2.09 1.65 -1.92
C ALA A 166 3.09 0.77 -2.71
N ASN A 167 4.21 1.34 -3.15
CA ASN A 167 5.30 0.59 -3.80
C ASN A 167 5.99 -0.41 -2.87
N VAL A 168 6.07 -0.13 -1.57
CA VAL A 168 6.54 -1.12 -0.59
C VAL A 168 5.55 -2.29 -0.50
N VAL A 169 4.24 -2.02 -0.43
CA VAL A 169 3.22 -3.10 -0.45
C VAL A 169 3.35 -3.95 -1.71
N LEU A 170 3.47 -3.33 -2.89
CA LEU A 170 3.71 -4.05 -4.16
C LEU A 170 4.97 -4.94 -4.09
N SER A 171 6.04 -4.46 -3.46
CA SER A 171 7.27 -5.23 -3.29
C SER A 171 7.05 -6.47 -2.43
N ILE A 172 6.25 -6.39 -1.36
CA ILE A 172 5.88 -7.55 -0.53
C ILE A 172 4.99 -8.52 -1.32
N LEU A 173 3.99 -8.01 -2.07
CA LEU A 173 3.03 -8.82 -2.83
C LEU A 173 3.71 -9.70 -3.89
N LYS A 174 4.85 -9.27 -4.45
CA LYS A 174 5.66 -10.12 -5.35
C LYS A 174 6.03 -11.45 -4.72
N TYR A 175 6.30 -11.48 -3.40
CA TYR A 175 6.66 -12.70 -2.70
C TYR A 175 5.44 -13.49 -2.23
N LEU A 176 4.36 -12.81 -1.85
CA LEU A 176 3.12 -13.46 -1.43
C LEU A 176 2.41 -14.18 -2.58
N THR A 177 2.57 -13.73 -3.81
CA THR A 177 1.93 -14.34 -5.00
C THR A 177 2.76 -15.47 -5.63
N GLN A 178 4.03 -15.60 -5.23
CA GLN A 178 4.94 -16.68 -5.64
C GLN A 178 5.02 -17.82 -4.61
N ALA A 179 4.32 -17.69 -3.49
CA ALA A 179 4.38 -18.62 -2.35
C ALA A 179 3.33 -19.72 -2.44
#